data_AF-A0AA95F4Q0-F1
#
_entry.id   AF-A0AA95F4Q0-F1
#
_cell.length_a   1.000
_cell.length_b   1.000
_cell.length_c   1.000
_cell.angle_alpha   90.00
_cell.angle_beta   90.00
_cell.angle_gamma   90.00
#
_symmetry.space_group_name_H-M   'P 1'
#
loop_
_entity.id
_entity.type
_entity.pdbx_description
1 polymer ?
#
loop_
_entity_poly.entity_id
_entity_poly.type
_entity_poly.pdbx_seq_one_letter_code
_entity_poly.pdbx_strand_id
1 'polypeptide(L)'
;MSIIQNFPKQLLDEHMKWHHDRHNVNIENPPSGYGLEFLQFHRRYIAKVLRWYRQQGYDESLVTPWAAVPEPIRQSACYNQAAEARILYQPESFASADELGRFIEASDIHGCIHQEAANLFGQPDINDFDVAPRNTIFYNIHGMVDRWYQNWEGLGRFDSGLSYWCGNFTGAENEVLYYSQQDGIWWLGQQQLADDMHRTEVTAPDWVLVGDSTEIGTLDNRRPFRIWDIDGDGQLEVVMLHLGDRLWRVGKIKDGRLQWQPTRLEG
;
A
#
# COMPACT_ATOMS: atom_id res chain seq x y z
N MET A 1 20.48 -13.96 4.42
CA MET A 1 21.06 -13.86 3.07
C MET A 1 19.98 -13.30 2.16
N SER A 2 20.32 -12.36 1.27
CA SER A 2 19.36 -11.67 0.39
C SER A 2 18.97 -12.48 -0.85
N ILE A 3 19.83 -13.39 -1.33
CA ILE A 3 19.52 -14.21 -2.52
C ILE A 3 18.72 -15.46 -2.13
N ILE A 4 17.55 -15.60 -2.76
CA ILE A 4 16.62 -16.71 -2.57
C ILE A 4 17.14 -17.95 -3.30
N GLN A 5 17.37 -19.02 -2.56
CA GLN A 5 17.84 -20.28 -3.13
C GLN A 5 16.73 -21.00 -3.90
N ASN A 6 17.12 -21.72 -4.97
CA ASN A 6 16.21 -22.50 -5.80
C ASN A 6 15.03 -21.70 -6.40
N PHE A 7 15.25 -20.42 -6.70
CA PHE A 7 14.23 -19.56 -7.27
C PHE A 7 13.65 -20.15 -8.57
N PRO A 8 12.32 -20.28 -8.74
CA PRO A 8 11.75 -20.96 -9.88
C PRO A 8 12.02 -20.18 -11.17
N LYS A 9 12.64 -20.85 -12.15
CA LYS A 9 12.95 -20.22 -13.45
C LYS A 9 11.71 -19.63 -14.11
N GLN A 10 10.56 -20.31 -14.03
CA GLN A 10 9.31 -19.83 -14.61
C GLN A 10 8.84 -18.49 -14.02
N LEU A 11 9.00 -18.28 -12.71
CA LEU A 11 8.66 -17.00 -12.06
C LEU A 11 9.65 -15.91 -12.47
N LEU A 12 10.92 -16.26 -12.68
CA LEU A 12 11.89 -15.30 -13.16
C LEU A 12 11.62 -14.87 -14.61
N ASP A 13 11.36 -15.85 -15.48
CA ASP A 13 11.08 -15.63 -16.89
C ASP A 13 9.81 -14.77 -17.07
N GLU A 14 8.82 -14.92 -16.18
CA GLU A 14 7.61 -14.10 -16.20
C GLU A 14 7.91 -12.62 -15.95
N HIS A 15 8.73 -12.31 -14.94
CA HIS A 15 9.13 -10.93 -14.62
C HIS A 15 9.95 -10.32 -15.74
N MET A 16 11.01 -11.02 -16.17
CA MET A 16 11.86 -10.62 -17.28
C MET A 16 11.01 -10.33 -18.52
N LYS A 17 10.09 -11.24 -18.87
CA LYS A 17 9.20 -11.05 -20.03
C LYS A 17 8.35 -9.80 -19.90
N TRP A 18 7.77 -9.51 -18.73
CA TRP A 18 6.92 -8.34 -18.56
C TRP A 18 7.68 -7.02 -18.79
N HIS A 19 8.90 -6.91 -18.26
CA HIS A 19 9.78 -5.75 -18.47
C HIS A 19 10.28 -5.69 -19.92
N HIS A 20 10.71 -6.81 -20.50
CA HIS A 20 11.14 -6.86 -21.90
C HIS A 20 10.02 -6.53 -22.88
N ASP A 21 8.77 -6.90 -22.63
CA ASP A 21 7.65 -6.50 -23.49
C ASP A 21 7.39 -4.97 -23.40
N ARG A 22 7.95 -4.28 -22.40
CA ARG A 22 7.77 -2.85 -22.09
C ARG A 22 9.05 -2.01 -22.15
N HIS A 23 10.17 -2.56 -22.64
CA HIS A 23 11.48 -1.88 -22.65
C HIS A 23 11.51 -0.55 -23.43
N ASN A 24 10.56 -0.34 -24.35
CA ASN A 24 10.44 0.89 -25.13
C ASN A 24 9.59 1.98 -24.46
N VAL A 25 9.04 1.71 -23.27
CA VAL A 25 8.29 2.73 -22.52
C VAL A 25 9.25 3.79 -22.02
N ASN A 26 8.96 5.06 -22.34
CA ASN A 26 9.62 6.17 -21.70
C ASN A 26 9.11 6.28 -20.26
N ILE A 27 9.93 5.88 -19.29
CA ILE A 27 9.57 5.92 -17.87
C ILE A 27 9.36 7.35 -17.34
N GLU A 28 9.96 8.37 -17.96
CA GLU A 28 9.73 9.78 -17.58
C GLU A 28 8.34 10.27 -17.99
N ASN A 29 7.72 9.61 -18.97
CA ASN A 29 6.35 9.92 -19.41
C ASN A 29 5.64 8.64 -19.88
N PRO A 30 5.24 7.76 -18.94
CA PRO A 30 4.65 6.49 -19.30
C PRO A 30 3.29 6.67 -19.97
N PRO A 31 2.93 5.86 -20.97
CA PRO A 31 1.65 5.97 -21.67
C PRO A 31 0.47 5.62 -20.77
N SER A 32 -0.71 6.14 -21.09
CA SER A 32 -1.95 5.79 -20.38
C SER A 32 -2.15 4.28 -20.30
N GLY A 33 -2.54 3.78 -19.13
CA GLY A 33 -2.72 2.35 -18.86
C GLY A 33 -1.48 1.65 -18.29
N TYR A 34 -0.28 2.20 -18.53
CA TYR A 34 0.97 1.60 -18.05
C TYR A 34 1.04 1.54 -16.52
N GLY A 35 0.61 2.59 -15.82
CA GLY A 35 0.69 2.65 -14.36
C GLY A 35 -0.21 1.61 -13.70
N LEU A 36 -1.41 1.41 -14.24
CA LEU A 36 -2.31 0.37 -13.75
C LEU A 36 -1.73 -1.02 -14.00
N GLU A 37 -1.16 -1.25 -15.19
CA GLU A 37 -0.50 -2.51 -15.51
C GLU A 37 0.70 -2.78 -14.59
N PHE A 38 1.53 -1.78 -14.32
CA PHE A 38 2.66 -1.86 -13.39
C PHE A 38 2.21 -2.31 -12.01
N LEU A 39 1.24 -1.60 -11.41
CA LEU A 39 0.74 -1.90 -10.07
C LEU A 39 0.12 -3.30 -9.99
N GLN A 40 -0.76 -3.64 -10.93
CA GLN A 40 -1.46 -4.93 -10.93
C GLN A 40 -0.53 -6.11 -11.26
N PHE A 41 0.47 -5.90 -12.11
CA PHE A 41 1.47 -6.92 -12.41
C PHE A 41 2.28 -7.23 -11.14
N HIS A 42 2.90 -6.24 -10.53
CA HIS A 42 3.78 -6.44 -9.38
C HIS A 42 3.03 -7.01 -8.17
N ARG A 43 1.81 -6.53 -7.87
CA ARG A 43 0.94 -7.12 -6.83
C ARG A 43 0.71 -8.62 -7.04
N ARG A 44 0.30 -9.03 -8.24
CA ARG A 44 0.03 -10.44 -8.56
C ARG A 44 1.31 -11.26 -8.59
N TYR A 45 2.40 -10.67 -9.08
CA TYR A 45 3.69 -11.31 -9.16
C TYR A 45 4.25 -11.64 -7.77
N ILE A 46 4.33 -10.64 -6.87
CA ILE A 46 4.81 -10.86 -5.50
C ILE A 46 3.91 -11.85 -4.76
N ALA A 47 2.58 -11.78 -4.91
CA ALA A 47 1.67 -12.73 -4.28
C ALA A 47 1.92 -14.19 -4.72
N LYS A 48 2.23 -14.42 -6.00
CA LYS A 48 2.58 -15.75 -6.52
C LYS A 48 3.92 -16.24 -5.96
N VAL A 49 4.94 -15.39 -5.96
CA VAL A 49 6.26 -15.79 -5.46
C VAL A 49 6.22 -16.04 -3.96
N LEU A 50 5.57 -15.17 -3.17
CA LEU A 50 5.43 -15.35 -1.72
C LEU A 50 4.66 -16.62 -1.37
N ARG A 51 3.67 -17.03 -2.17
CA ARG A 51 3.01 -18.33 -2.00
C ARG A 51 3.98 -19.50 -2.16
N TRP A 52 4.82 -19.47 -3.18
CA TRP A 52 5.88 -20.49 -3.36
C TRP A 52 6.93 -20.42 -2.24
N TYR A 53 7.37 -19.22 -1.87
CA TYR A 53 8.37 -18.95 -0.82
C TYR A 53 7.96 -19.60 0.51
N ARG A 54 6.69 -19.41 0.92
CA ARG A 54 6.10 -20.06 2.10
C ARG A 54 6.11 -21.57 2.02
N GLN A 55 5.82 -22.15 0.85
CA GLN A 55 5.85 -23.60 0.66
C GLN A 55 7.26 -24.19 0.80
N GLN A 56 8.31 -23.40 0.58
CA GLN A 56 9.70 -23.82 0.83
C GLN A 56 10.08 -23.75 2.32
N GLY A 57 9.24 -23.18 3.19
CA GLY A 57 9.57 -22.95 4.60
C GLY A 57 10.67 -21.90 4.80
N TYR A 58 10.82 -20.98 3.85
CA TYR A 58 11.77 -19.88 3.97
C TYR A 58 11.29 -18.81 4.97
N ASP A 59 12.23 -18.03 5.50
CA ASP A 59 11.98 -17.02 6.53
C ASP A 59 11.22 -15.81 5.96
N GLU A 60 9.93 -15.70 6.28
CA GLU A 60 9.06 -14.62 5.80
C GLU A 60 9.47 -13.22 6.30
N SER A 61 10.26 -13.11 7.36
CA SER A 61 10.76 -11.83 7.84
C SER A 61 11.68 -11.14 6.83
N LEU A 62 12.35 -11.92 5.98
CA LEU A 62 13.27 -11.40 4.97
C LEU A 62 12.54 -10.72 3.81
N VAL A 63 11.29 -11.09 3.56
CA VAL A 63 10.44 -10.59 2.47
C VAL A 63 9.29 -9.72 2.96
N THR A 64 9.30 -9.36 4.25
CA THR A 64 8.30 -8.45 4.84
C THR A 64 8.39 -7.08 4.19
N PRO A 65 7.29 -6.52 3.67
CA PRO A 65 7.35 -5.23 3.00
C PRO A 65 7.90 -4.14 3.92
N TRP A 66 8.71 -3.23 3.37
CA TRP A 66 9.15 -2.08 4.15
C TRP A 66 7.96 -1.22 4.56
N ALA A 67 7.96 -0.75 5.81
CA ALA A 67 6.92 0.18 6.30
C ALA A 67 7.12 1.60 5.72
N ALA A 68 8.38 1.98 5.49
CA ALA A 68 8.79 3.22 4.86
C ALA A 68 10.11 2.99 4.12
N VAL A 69 10.47 3.89 3.21
CA VAL A 69 11.77 3.81 2.53
C VAL A 69 12.90 3.95 3.56
N PRO A 70 13.94 3.10 3.52
CA PRO A 70 15.08 3.21 4.43
C PRO A 70 15.70 4.61 4.40
N GLU A 71 15.99 5.17 5.57
CA GLU A 71 16.48 6.55 5.69
C GLU A 71 17.75 6.84 4.86
N PRO A 72 18.75 5.94 4.76
CA PRO A 72 19.90 6.17 3.87
C PRO A 72 19.51 6.34 2.39
N ILE A 73 18.44 5.66 1.94
CA ILE A 73 17.89 5.80 0.59
C ILE A 73 17.14 7.13 0.48
N ARG A 74 16.32 7.50 1.49
CA ARG A 74 15.57 8.77 1.53
C ARG A 74 16.48 10.00 1.47
N GLN A 75 17.70 9.90 1.99
CA GLN A 75 18.72 10.96 1.99
C GLN A 75 19.61 10.98 0.73
N SER A 76 19.40 10.05 -0.20
CA SER A 76 20.18 9.99 -1.44
C SER A 76 19.81 11.12 -2.41
N ALA A 77 20.72 11.47 -3.31
CA ALA A 77 20.54 12.61 -4.21
C ALA A 77 19.43 12.40 -5.25
N CYS A 78 19.12 11.15 -5.63
CA CYS A 78 18.05 10.86 -6.59
C CYS A 78 16.67 10.79 -5.95
N TYR A 79 16.58 10.74 -4.62
CA TYR A 79 15.32 10.40 -3.97
C TYR A 79 14.37 11.59 -3.89
N ASN A 80 13.18 11.41 -4.46
CA ASN A 80 12.17 12.45 -4.51
C ASN A 80 11.26 12.41 -3.28
N GLN A 81 11.69 13.07 -2.20
CA GLN A 81 10.92 13.17 -0.94
C GLN A 81 9.55 13.85 -1.14
N ALA A 82 9.44 14.78 -2.11
CA ALA A 82 8.16 15.42 -2.41
C ALA A 82 7.17 14.45 -3.08
N ALA A 83 7.66 13.54 -3.93
CA ALA A 83 6.86 12.47 -4.51
C ALA A 83 6.41 11.46 -3.44
N GLU A 84 7.31 11.05 -2.55
CA GLU A 84 6.97 10.21 -1.39
C GLU A 84 5.87 10.89 -0.57
N ALA A 85 6.04 12.17 -0.24
CA ALA A 85 5.06 12.93 0.50
C ALA A 85 3.69 12.99 -0.20
N ARG A 86 3.63 13.14 -1.53
CA ARG A 86 2.36 13.11 -2.27
C ARG A 86 1.71 11.73 -2.20
N ILE A 87 2.47 10.65 -2.36
CA ILE A 87 1.98 9.26 -2.27
C ILE A 87 1.43 8.96 -0.86
N LEU A 88 2.13 9.41 0.19
CA LEU A 88 1.79 9.09 1.58
C LEU A 88 0.75 10.01 2.22
N TYR A 89 0.73 11.29 1.82
CA TYR A 89 -0.03 12.34 2.50
C TYR A 89 -1.08 13.03 1.63
N GLN A 90 -1.02 12.86 0.32
CA GLN A 90 -2.03 13.37 -0.63
C GLN A 90 -2.46 12.30 -1.67
N PRO A 91 -2.70 11.03 -1.28
CA PRO A 91 -3.05 9.98 -2.24
C PRO A 91 -4.36 10.28 -3.00
N GLU A 92 -5.27 11.08 -2.44
CA GLU A 92 -6.48 11.57 -3.11
C GLU A 92 -6.19 12.47 -4.33
N SER A 93 -4.95 12.97 -4.45
CA SER A 93 -4.51 13.75 -5.60
C SER A 93 -4.29 12.94 -6.87
N PHE A 94 -4.41 11.61 -6.82
CA PHE A 94 -4.36 10.73 -7.99
C PHE A 94 -5.79 10.33 -8.40
N ALA A 95 -6.22 10.72 -9.60
CA ALA A 95 -7.57 10.48 -10.11
C ALA A 95 -7.82 9.00 -10.44
N SER A 96 -6.77 8.21 -10.59
CA SER A 96 -6.86 6.78 -10.91
C SER A 96 -5.61 6.02 -10.46
N ALA A 97 -5.74 4.70 -10.33
CA ALA A 97 -4.61 3.80 -10.12
C ALA A 97 -3.58 3.91 -11.26
N ASP A 98 -4.02 4.20 -12.49
CA ASP A 98 -3.10 4.45 -13.59
C ASP A 98 -2.24 5.70 -13.35
N GLU A 99 -2.86 6.79 -12.89
CA GLU A 99 -2.11 8.01 -12.56
C GLU A 99 -1.13 7.79 -11.41
N LEU A 100 -1.55 7.07 -10.35
CA LEU A 100 -0.66 6.70 -9.24
C LEU A 100 0.53 5.87 -9.73
N GLY A 101 0.29 4.80 -10.49
CA GLY A 101 1.35 3.92 -10.97
C GLY A 101 2.33 4.62 -11.91
N ARG A 102 1.82 5.47 -12.82
CA ARG A 102 2.69 6.29 -13.69
C ARG A 102 3.50 7.28 -12.89
N PHE A 103 2.92 7.89 -11.84
CA PHE A 103 3.64 8.82 -10.98
C PHE A 103 4.75 8.13 -10.18
N ILE A 104 4.52 6.91 -9.65
CA ILE A 104 5.54 6.13 -8.93
C ILE A 104 6.74 5.83 -9.85
N GLU A 105 6.49 5.47 -11.11
CA GLU A 105 7.54 5.19 -12.09
C GLU A 105 8.26 6.46 -12.57
N ALA A 106 7.52 7.55 -12.84
CA ALA A 106 8.05 8.75 -13.49
C ALA A 106 8.64 9.80 -12.54
N SER A 107 8.45 9.67 -11.23
CA SER A 107 8.91 10.66 -10.24
C SER A 107 10.31 10.41 -9.69
N ASP A 108 11.05 9.48 -10.30
CA ASP A 108 12.35 8.94 -9.87
C ASP A 108 12.33 8.17 -8.54
N ILE A 109 11.21 8.17 -7.79
CA ILE A 109 11.13 7.50 -6.48
C ILE A 109 11.38 6.00 -6.60
N HIS A 110 10.74 5.30 -7.54
CA HIS A 110 10.87 3.85 -7.67
C HIS A 110 12.25 3.43 -8.18
N GLY A 111 12.73 4.06 -9.26
CA GLY A 111 14.06 3.79 -9.82
C GLY A 111 15.19 4.10 -8.82
N CYS A 112 15.09 5.21 -8.08
CA CYS A 112 16.06 5.56 -7.05
C CYS A 112 16.07 4.55 -5.90
N ILE A 113 14.90 4.02 -5.47
CA ILE A 113 14.84 2.98 -4.44
C ILE A 113 15.60 1.72 -4.88
N HIS A 114 15.43 1.26 -6.12
CA HIS A 114 16.17 0.11 -6.65
C HIS A 114 17.69 0.37 -6.69
N GLN A 115 18.09 1.51 -7.26
CA GLN A 115 19.49 1.89 -7.40
C GLN A 115 20.19 2.00 -6.04
N GLU A 116 19.58 2.69 -5.09
CA GLU A 116 20.18 2.93 -3.78
C GLU A 116 20.06 1.74 -2.84
N ALA A 117 19.04 0.88 -3.00
CA ALA A 117 19.01 -0.42 -2.32
C ALA A 117 20.16 -1.32 -2.81
N ALA A 118 20.42 -1.36 -4.13
CA ALA A 118 21.55 -2.11 -4.68
C ALA A 118 22.89 -1.62 -4.10
N ASN A 119 23.06 -0.30 -3.97
CA ASN A 119 24.24 0.32 -3.37
C ASN A 119 24.35 0.02 -1.86
N LEU A 120 23.29 0.28 -1.10
CA LEU A 120 23.24 0.16 0.36
C LEU A 120 23.50 -1.27 0.83
N PHE A 121 22.92 -2.26 0.14
CA PHE A 121 23.02 -3.66 0.52
C PHE A 121 24.14 -4.42 -0.21
N GLY A 122 24.84 -3.78 -1.16
CA GLY A 122 25.87 -4.42 -1.97
C GLY A 122 25.31 -5.57 -2.83
N GLN A 123 24.13 -5.35 -3.41
CA GLN A 123 23.35 -6.35 -4.14
C GLN A 123 22.94 -5.79 -5.52
N PRO A 124 23.82 -5.83 -6.53
CA PRO A 124 23.55 -5.23 -7.84
C PRO A 124 22.31 -5.83 -8.53
N ASP A 125 22.01 -7.10 -8.27
CA ASP A 125 20.84 -7.82 -8.81
C ASP A 125 19.51 -7.09 -8.57
N ILE A 126 19.39 -6.28 -7.50
CA ILE A 126 18.16 -5.53 -7.19
C ILE A 126 17.86 -4.49 -8.27
N ASN A 127 18.89 -3.97 -8.95
CA ASN A 127 18.77 -2.96 -9.99
C ASN A 127 18.80 -3.55 -11.41
N ASP A 128 18.56 -4.86 -11.54
CA ASP A 128 18.53 -5.57 -12.81
C ASP A 128 17.18 -6.29 -12.97
N PHE A 129 16.37 -5.85 -13.95
CA PHE A 129 15.04 -6.39 -14.20
C PHE A 129 15.02 -7.89 -14.50
N ASP A 130 16.13 -8.47 -14.95
CA ASP A 130 16.17 -9.89 -15.33
C ASP A 130 16.37 -10.81 -14.12
N VAL A 131 16.93 -10.28 -13.03
CA VAL A 131 17.35 -11.09 -11.87
C VAL A 131 16.84 -10.58 -10.53
N ALA A 132 16.36 -9.34 -10.42
CA ALA A 132 15.90 -8.72 -9.18
C ALA A 132 14.93 -9.57 -8.35
N PRO A 133 13.95 -10.30 -8.93
CA PRO A 133 13.06 -11.15 -8.15
C PRO A 133 13.76 -12.23 -7.32
N ARG A 134 15.01 -12.61 -7.63
CA ARG A 134 15.77 -13.57 -6.82
C ARG A 134 16.25 -12.99 -5.50
N ASN A 135 16.07 -11.69 -5.26
CA ASN A 135 16.52 -11.00 -4.06
C ASN A 135 15.35 -10.71 -3.12
N THR A 136 15.50 -10.97 -1.81
CA THR A 136 14.45 -10.68 -0.82
C THR A 136 14.08 -9.19 -0.77
N ILE A 137 15.04 -8.30 -1.07
CA ILE A 137 14.84 -6.84 -1.09
C ILE A 137 13.85 -6.41 -2.17
N PHE A 138 13.75 -7.14 -3.28
CA PHE A 138 12.70 -6.92 -4.27
C PHE A 138 11.30 -6.97 -3.64
N TYR A 139 11.05 -7.92 -2.74
CA TYR A 139 9.75 -8.06 -2.05
C TYR A 139 9.55 -7.00 -0.98
N ASN A 140 10.63 -6.56 -0.33
CA ASN A 140 10.54 -5.43 0.59
C ASN A 140 10.08 -4.15 -0.14
N ILE A 141 10.65 -3.88 -1.32
CA ILE A 141 10.33 -2.72 -2.17
C ILE A 141 8.93 -2.84 -2.78
N HIS A 142 8.65 -3.92 -3.52
CA HIS A 142 7.38 -4.04 -4.23
C HIS A 142 6.19 -4.31 -3.32
N GLY A 143 6.41 -4.90 -2.14
CA GLY A 143 5.38 -4.97 -1.11
C GLY A 143 5.06 -3.58 -0.53
N MET A 144 6.06 -2.71 -0.37
CA MET A 144 5.84 -1.33 0.08
C MET A 144 5.09 -0.52 -0.99
N VAL A 145 5.46 -0.67 -2.26
CA VAL A 145 4.70 -0.08 -3.39
C VAL A 145 3.27 -0.62 -3.42
N ASP A 146 3.07 -1.92 -3.16
CA ASP A 146 1.72 -2.48 -3.08
C ASP A 146 0.93 -1.90 -1.90
N ARG A 147 1.56 -1.66 -0.73
CA ARG A 147 0.91 -0.94 0.38
C ARG A 147 0.50 0.47 -0.01
N TRP A 148 1.32 1.19 -0.75
CA TRP A 148 0.96 2.52 -1.27
C TRP A 148 -0.27 2.45 -2.16
N TYR A 149 -0.33 1.44 -3.02
CA TYR A 149 -1.48 1.19 -3.89
C TYR A 149 -2.73 0.76 -3.11
N GLN A 150 -2.60 -0.15 -2.15
CA GLN A 150 -3.69 -0.57 -1.27
C GLN A 150 -4.22 0.60 -0.44
N ASN A 151 -3.36 1.51 0.03
CA ASN A 151 -3.80 2.73 0.69
C ASN A 151 -4.62 3.61 -0.25
N TRP A 152 -4.17 3.82 -1.49
CA TRP A 152 -4.94 4.58 -2.49
C TRP A 152 -6.30 3.93 -2.78
N GLU A 153 -6.36 2.60 -2.92
CA GLU A 153 -7.62 1.86 -3.07
C GLU A 153 -8.49 1.96 -1.80
N GLY A 154 -7.83 1.92 -0.65
CA GLY A 154 -8.40 1.98 0.68
C GLY A 154 -9.01 3.33 1.02
N LEU A 155 -8.66 4.41 0.31
CA LEU A 155 -9.35 5.71 0.41
C LEU A 155 -10.85 5.62 0.10
N GLY A 156 -11.32 4.53 -0.52
CA GLY A 156 -12.69 4.39 -0.94
C GLY A 156 -12.98 5.20 -2.20
N ARG A 157 -13.98 4.77 -2.98
CA ARG A 157 -14.48 5.57 -4.09
C ARG A 157 -15.26 6.75 -3.51
N PHE A 158 -14.64 7.93 -3.46
CA PHE A 158 -15.31 9.20 -3.13
C PHE A 158 -16.26 9.67 -4.24
N ASP A 159 -17.12 8.78 -4.73
CA ASP A 159 -18.25 9.15 -5.58
C ASP A 159 -19.52 8.69 -4.86
N SER A 160 -20.00 9.52 -3.93
CA SER A 160 -21.41 9.58 -3.44
C SER A 160 -21.64 10.32 -2.11
N GLY A 161 -20.62 10.89 -1.45
CA GLY A 161 -20.82 11.52 -0.13
C GLY A 161 -20.96 10.51 1.03
N LEU A 162 -20.44 9.30 0.83
CA LEU A 162 -20.40 8.26 1.85
C LEU A 162 -18.98 8.18 2.46
N SER A 163 -18.90 8.04 3.79
CA SER A 163 -17.65 7.95 4.55
C SER A 163 -17.29 6.50 4.84
N TYR A 164 -16.97 5.72 3.81
CA TYR A 164 -16.51 4.32 3.97
C TYR A 164 -15.22 4.02 3.22
N TRP A 165 -14.50 3.02 3.70
CA TRP A 165 -13.19 2.57 3.24
C TRP A 165 -13.18 1.05 3.16
N CYS A 166 -12.74 0.49 2.03
CA CYS A 166 -12.62 -0.96 1.85
C CYS A 166 -11.18 -1.38 2.08
N GLY A 167 -10.93 -2.48 2.78
CA GLY A 167 -9.59 -3.00 2.94
C GLY A 167 -9.46 -3.98 4.09
N ASN A 168 -8.24 -4.44 4.35
CA ASN A 168 -7.97 -5.41 5.40
C ASN A 168 -7.82 -4.69 6.75
N PHE A 169 -8.83 -4.70 7.62
CA PHE A 169 -8.77 -4.06 8.95
C PHE A 169 -8.54 -5.04 10.09
N THR A 170 -8.98 -6.29 9.95
CA THR A 170 -8.86 -7.32 10.99
C THR A 170 -8.19 -8.62 10.53
N GLY A 171 -7.88 -8.75 9.24
CA GLY A 171 -7.39 -9.97 8.61
C GLY A 171 -8.45 -10.71 7.78
N ALA A 172 -9.68 -10.21 7.73
CA ALA A 172 -10.76 -10.84 6.97
C ALA A 172 -10.84 -10.31 5.52
N GLU A 173 -11.47 -11.08 4.63
CA GLU A 173 -11.67 -10.64 3.25
C GLU A 173 -12.87 -9.68 3.14
N ASN A 174 -12.77 -8.73 2.20
CA ASN A 174 -13.85 -7.81 1.80
C ASN A 174 -14.40 -6.93 2.95
N GLU A 175 -13.57 -6.51 3.90
CA GLU A 175 -14.04 -5.64 4.98
C GLU A 175 -14.27 -4.20 4.51
N VAL A 176 -15.25 -3.55 5.15
CA VAL A 176 -15.63 -2.16 4.90
C VAL A 176 -15.71 -1.44 6.24
N LEU A 177 -14.91 -0.41 6.41
CA LEU A 177 -14.99 0.51 7.55
C LEU A 177 -15.87 1.70 7.17
N TYR A 178 -16.81 2.09 8.02
CA TYR A 178 -17.70 3.24 7.84
C TYR A 178 -17.56 4.19 9.02
N TYR A 179 -17.54 5.49 8.74
CA TYR A 179 -17.57 6.54 9.74
C TYR A 179 -18.86 7.35 9.64
N SER A 180 -19.62 7.38 10.72
CA SER A 180 -20.78 8.26 10.84
C SER A 180 -20.33 9.63 11.33
N GLN A 181 -20.49 10.65 10.47
CA GLN A 181 -20.13 12.03 10.81
C GLN A 181 -21.05 12.63 11.89
N GLN A 182 -22.27 12.09 12.06
CA GLN A 182 -23.27 12.64 12.99
C GLN A 182 -22.89 12.42 14.45
N ASP A 183 -22.25 11.29 14.75
CA ASP A 183 -21.94 10.83 16.11
C ASP A 183 -20.46 10.50 16.32
N GLY A 184 -19.64 10.52 15.26
CA GLY A 184 -18.22 10.22 15.33
C GLY A 184 -17.92 8.74 15.51
N ILE A 185 -18.87 7.86 15.17
CA ILE A 185 -18.78 6.42 15.37
C ILE A 185 -18.26 5.72 14.12
N TRP A 186 -17.40 4.74 14.36
CA TRP A 186 -16.83 3.84 13.38
C TRP A 186 -17.52 2.48 13.44
N TRP A 187 -17.86 1.96 12.27
CA TRP A 187 -18.53 0.69 12.08
C TRP A 187 -17.73 -0.17 11.10
N LEU A 188 -17.59 -1.46 11.38
CA LEU A 188 -16.96 -2.42 10.48
C LEU A 188 -18.03 -3.38 9.95
N GLY A 189 -18.04 -3.57 8.64
CA GLY A 189 -18.88 -4.54 7.97
C GLY A 189 -18.06 -5.40 7.03
N GLN A 190 -18.70 -6.42 6.44
CA GLN A 190 -18.14 -7.21 5.35
C GLN A 190 -19.02 -7.06 4.12
N GLN A 191 -18.41 -6.74 3.00
CA GLN A 191 -19.10 -6.71 1.72
C GLN A 191 -19.33 -8.14 1.23
N GLN A 192 -20.58 -8.50 1.01
CA GLN A 192 -20.90 -9.71 0.25
C GLN A 192 -20.60 -9.46 -1.23
N LEU A 193 -19.76 -10.30 -1.83
CA LEU A 193 -19.59 -10.31 -3.28
C LEU A 193 -20.91 -10.76 -3.90
N ALA A 194 -21.65 -9.83 -4.50
CA ALA A 194 -22.76 -10.20 -5.36
C ALA A 194 -22.21 -10.93 -6.59
N ASP A 195 -22.72 -12.13 -6.86
CA ASP A 195 -22.42 -12.87 -8.09
C ASP A 195 -22.64 -11.97 -9.31
N ASP A 196 -21.74 -12.12 -10.27
CA ASP A 196 -21.65 -11.33 -11.49
C ASP A 196 -23.04 -11.12 -12.15
N MET A 197 -23.26 -9.87 -12.59
CA MET A 197 -24.21 -9.44 -13.63
C MET A 197 -25.40 -8.54 -13.22
N HIS A 198 -25.65 -8.18 -11.96
CA HIS A 198 -26.62 -7.10 -11.65
C HIS A 198 -26.10 -6.13 -10.56
N ARG A 199 -25.74 -4.90 -10.98
CA ARG A 199 -25.54 -3.76 -10.07
C ARG A 199 -26.86 -3.43 -9.39
N THR A 200 -27.00 -3.76 -8.11
CA THR A 200 -27.98 -3.15 -7.21
C THR A 200 -27.50 -3.31 -5.78
N GLU A 201 -27.30 -2.17 -5.11
CA GLU A 201 -27.12 -1.98 -3.66
C GLU A 201 -26.04 -2.82 -2.97
N VAL A 202 -25.13 -2.15 -2.28
CA VAL A 202 -24.40 -2.79 -1.18
C VAL A 202 -25.47 -3.29 -0.21
N THR A 203 -25.78 -4.59 -0.23
CA THR A 203 -26.60 -5.22 0.81
C THR A 203 -25.98 -4.82 2.14
N ALA A 204 -26.77 -4.16 2.99
CA ALA A 204 -26.28 -3.57 4.23
C ALA A 204 -25.40 -4.60 4.95
N PRO A 205 -24.08 -4.34 5.09
CA PRO A 205 -23.22 -5.19 5.88
C PRO A 205 -23.84 -5.33 7.27
N ASP A 206 -23.66 -6.48 7.92
CA ASP A 206 -23.87 -6.58 9.36
C ASP A 206 -22.85 -5.66 10.04
N TRP A 207 -23.22 -4.39 10.22
CA TRP A 207 -22.35 -3.37 10.76
C TRP A 207 -22.14 -3.59 12.25
N VAL A 208 -20.88 -3.79 12.63
CA VAL A 208 -20.45 -3.90 14.02
C VAL A 208 -19.83 -2.58 14.44
N LEU A 209 -20.30 -2.00 15.54
CA LEU A 209 -19.66 -0.83 16.15
C LEU A 209 -18.25 -1.21 16.59
N VAL A 210 -17.24 -0.53 16.05
CA VAL A 210 -15.84 -0.75 16.41
C VAL A 210 -15.26 0.37 17.25
N GLY A 211 -15.82 1.58 17.26
CA GLY A 211 -15.40 2.59 18.24
C GLY A 211 -15.83 3.99 17.87
N ASP A 212 -15.36 4.99 18.63
CA ASP A 212 -15.55 6.40 18.33
C ASP A 212 -14.19 7.13 18.25
N SER A 213 -14.18 8.30 17.61
CA SER A 213 -13.00 9.17 17.55
C SER A 213 -13.29 10.56 18.12
N THR A 214 -14.31 10.71 18.97
CA THR A 214 -14.78 12.03 19.43
C THR A 214 -13.73 12.79 20.23
N GLU A 215 -12.99 12.09 21.11
CA GLU A 215 -11.87 12.65 21.87
C GLU A 215 -10.68 13.09 20.99
N ILE A 216 -10.57 12.52 19.79
CA ILE A 216 -9.52 12.85 18.82
C ILE A 216 -9.96 14.00 17.90
N GLY A 217 -11.24 14.01 17.54
CA GLY A 217 -11.89 14.96 16.64
C GLY A 217 -12.64 14.25 15.52
N THR A 218 -13.65 14.93 15.00
CA THR A 218 -14.50 14.49 13.89
C THR A 218 -13.84 14.73 12.52
N LEU A 219 -14.25 14.02 11.46
CA LEU A 219 -13.69 14.19 10.11
C LEU A 219 -14.21 15.43 9.35
N ASP A 220 -15.27 16.09 9.82
CA ASP A 220 -15.89 17.27 9.20
C ASP A 220 -15.08 18.57 9.37
N ASN A 221 -14.09 18.59 10.26
CA ASN A 221 -13.22 19.73 10.54
C ASN A 221 -12.04 19.88 9.55
N ARG A 222 -12.02 19.11 8.46
CA ARG A 222 -10.92 19.06 7.47
C ARG A 222 -9.57 18.68 8.09
N ARG A 223 -9.56 17.98 9.24
CA ARG A 223 -8.32 17.47 9.83
C ARG A 223 -7.64 16.51 8.86
N PRO A 224 -6.30 16.47 8.89
CA PRO A 224 -5.58 15.37 8.26
C PRO A 224 -6.00 14.02 8.86
N PHE A 225 -6.44 13.11 8.00
CA PHE A 225 -6.70 11.71 8.34
C PHE A 225 -6.31 10.81 7.15
N ARG A 226 -6.07 9.52 7.41
CA ARG A 226 -5.84 8.50 6.38
C ARG A 226 -6.18 7.11 6.90
N ILE A 227 -6.42 6.17 5.99
CA ILE A 227 -6.55 4.74 6.28
C ILE A 227 -5.29 4.05 5.75
N TRP A 228 -4.41 3.60 6.64
CA TRP A 228 -3.04 3.24 6.26
C TRP A 228 -2.48 2.13 7.17
N ASP A 229 -1.81 1.13 6.59
CA ASP A 229 -1.01 0.10 7.28
C ASP A 229 0.30 0.71 7.82
N ILE A 230 0.21 1.33 9.01
CA ILE A 230 1.29 2.18 9.55
C ILE A 230 2.38 1.38 10.22
N ASP A 231 2.03 0.23 10.78
CA ASP A 231 2.98 -0.64 11.46
C ASP A 231 3.50 -1.77 10.56
N GLY A 232 2.93 -1.92 9.36
CA GLY A 232 3.41 -2.84 8.36
C GLY A 232 3.03 -4.30 8.67
N ASP A 233 1.94 -4.54 9.39
CA ASP A 233 1.47 -5.90 9.64
C ASP A 233 0.43 -6.40 8.61
N GLY A 234 0.12 -5.57 7.61
CA GLY A 234 -0.81 -5.87 6.53
C GLY A 234 -2.27 -5.56 6.87
N GLN A 235 -2.55 -5.02 8.06
CA GLN A 235 -3.85 -4.46 8.43
C GLN A 235 -3.83 -2.94 8.27
N LEU A 236 -4.99 -2.33 8.03
CA LEU A 236 -5.16 -0.90 7.85
C LEU A 236 -5.58 -0.25 9.16
N GLU A 237 -4.95 0.86 9.51
CA GLU A 237 -5.33 1.68 10.67
C GLU A 237 -5.98 2.99 10.26
N VAL A 238 -6.81 3.53 11.15
CA VAL A 238 -7.28 4.91 11.07
C VAL A 238 -6.21 5.83 11.65
N VAL A 239 -5.59 6.67 10.84
CA VAL A 239 -4.53 7.59 11.28
C VAL A 239 -5.05 9.02 11.22
N MET A 240 -5.13 9.71 12.35
CA MET A 240 -5.76 11.04 12.47
C MET A 240 -4.86 12.03 13.22
N LEU A 241 -4.71 13.26 12.74
CA LEU A 241 -3.90 14.29 13.41
C LEU A 241 -4.68 14.98 14.54
N HIS A 242 -4.43 14.68 15.81
CA HIS A 242 -5.06 15.40 16.92
C HIS A 242 -4.68 16.90 16.90
N LEU A 243 -5.67 17.79 16.75
CA LEU A 243 -5.42 19.20 16.47
C LEU A 243 -4.95 19.98 17.72
N GLY A 244 -5.31 19.51 18.93
CA GLY A 244 -4.94 20.17 20.18
C GLY A 244 -3.46 20.05 20.52
N ASP A 245 -2.86 18.87 20.30
CA ASP A 245 -1.45 18.61 20.61
C ASP A 245 -0.58 18.43 19.36
N ARG A 246 -1.16 18.47 18.16
CA ARG A 246 -0.49 18.29 16.86
C ARG A 246 0.21 16.93 16.72
N LEU A 247 -0.23 15.92 17.46
CA LEU A 247 0.28 14.55 17.37
C LEU A 247 -0.68 13.65 16.61
N TRP A 248 -0.14 12.68 15.87
CA TRP A 248 -0.96 11.69 15.19
C TRP A 248 -1.50 10.66 16.18
N ARG A 249 -2.69 10.16 15.90
CA ARG A 249 -3.35 9.05 16.59
C ARG A 249 -3.59 7.93 15.58
N VAL A 250 -3.31 6.70 15.99
CA VAL A 250 -3.52 5.49 15.19
C VAL A 250 -4.58 4.67 15.89
N GLY A 251 -5.70 4.44 15.21
CA GLY A 251 -6.77 3.57 15.63
C GLY A 251 -6.64 2.24 14.90
N LYS A 252 -6.24 1.19 15.62
CA LYS A 252 -6.17 -0.17 15.10
C LYS A 252 -7.31 -1.00 15.64
N ILE A 253 -7.98 -1.78 14.80
CA ILE A 253 -9.05 -2.66 15.25
C ILE A 253 -8.43 -3.90 15.90
N LYS A 254 -8.59 -4.03 17.22
CA LYS A 254 -8.18 -5.18 18.02
C LYS A 254 -9.32 -5.62 18.91
N ASP A 255 -9.57 -6.92 18.97
CA ASP A 255 -10.68 -7.50 19.74
C ASP A 255 -12.05 -6.87 19.39
N GLY A 256 -12.25 -6.56 18.11
CA GLY A 256 -13.45 -5.93 17.58
C GLY A 256 -13.61 -4.45 17.93
N ARG A 257 -12.56 -3.78 18.44
CA ARG A 257 -12.60 -2.35 18.80
C ARG A 257 -11.41 -1.57 18.28
N LEU A 258 -11.63 -0.31 17.87
CA LEU A 258 -10.59 0.67 17.63
C LEU A 258 -9.88 1.01 18.94
N GLN A 259 -8.60 0.66 18.99
CA GLN A 259 -7.70 1.05 20.07
C GLN A 259 -6.80 2.16 19.57
N TRP A 260 -6.93 3.32 20.20
CA TRP A 260 -6.21 4.52 19.82
C TRP A 260 -4.89 4.65 20.56
N GLN A 261 -3.81 4.89 19.81
CA GLN A 261 -2.50 5.15 20.38
C GLN A 261 -1.85 6.38 19.72
N PRO A 262 -1.09 7.19 20.47
CA PRO A 262 -0.29 8.24 19.87
C PRO A 262 0.81 7.65 18.98
N THR A 263 1.05 8.28 17.83
CA THR A 263 2.19 7.97 16.97
C THR A 263 2.90 9.26 16.54
N ARG A 264 4.16 9.13 16.15
CA ARG A 264 4.87 10.16 15.39
C ARG A 264 5.02 9.63 13.98
N LEU A 265 4.48 10.37 13.01
CA LEU A 265 4.90 10.21 11.63
C LEU A 265 6.22 10.96 11.52
N GLU A 266 7.32 10.24 11.41
CA GLU A 266 8.60 10.87 11.09
C GLU A 266 8.46 11.47 9.68
N GLY A 267 8.66 12.79 9.59
CA GLY A 267 8.60 13.56 8.33
C GLY A 267 9.81 13.27 7.47
#